data_AF-B4DAB8-F1
#
_entry.id   AF-B4DAB8-F1
#
_cell.length_a   1.000
_cell.length_b   1.000
_cell.length_c   1.000
_cell.angle_alpha   90.00
_cell.angle_beta   90.00
_cell.angle_gamma   90.00
#
_symmetry.space_group_name_H-M   'P 1'
#
loop_
_entity.id
_entity.type
_entity.pdbx_description
1 polymer ?
#
loop_
_entity_poly.entity_id
_entity_poly.type
_entity_poly.pdbx_seq_one_letter_code
_entity_poly.pdbx_strand_id
1 'polypeptide(L)'
;MNLTFTERQGQFLAYIHQYSLVNGCTPAEADMQRFFQITPPSVHSMVLTLERRGFIRRVAGQARSITLAIAPESLPSLLRVQPTSGQT
;
A
#
# COMPACT_ATOMS: atom_id res chain seq x y z
N MET A 1 2.45 -20.70 -4.96
CA MET A 1 3.36 -19.54 -4.85
C MET A 1 3.49 -19.17 -3.38
N ASN A 2 4.69 -19.12 -2.82
CA ASN A 2 4.89 -18.59 -1.47
C ASN A 2 4.88 -17.05 -1.55
N LEU A 3 3.79 -16.44 -1.10
CA LEU A 3 3.62 -14.99 -1.01
C LEU A 3 4.45 -14.44 0.16
N THR A 4 5.76 -14.33 -0.03
CA THR A 4 6.66 -13.79 1.00
C THR A 4 6.84 -12.28 0.79
N PHE A 5 6.04 -11.48 1.49
CA PHE A 5 6.25 -10.04 1.61
C PHE A 5 6.78 -9.67 3.00
N THR A 6 7.44 -8.52 3.11
CA THR A 6 7.84 -7.98 4.41
C THR A 6 6.63 -7.42 5.14
N GLU A 7 6.73 -7.22 6.46
CA GLU A 7 5.66 -6.59 7.25
C GLU A 7 5.20 -5.26 6.62
N ARG A 8 6.15 -4.40 6.23
CA ARG A 8 5.84 -3.10 5.60
C ARG A 8 5.10 -3.24 4.26
N GLN A 9 5.50 -4.20 3.44
CA GLN A 9 4.83 -4.46 2.16
C GLN A 9 3.41 -4.99 2.39
N GLY A 10 3.24 -5.92 3.33
CA GLY A 10 1.95 -6.43 3.75
C GLY A 10 1.01 -5.32 4.21
N GLN A 11 1.52 -4.36 4.98
CA GLN A 11 0.74 -3.19 5.42
C GLN A 11 0.28 -2.31 4.25
N PHE A 12 1.11 -2.08 3.24
CA PHE A 12 0.69 -1.37 2.02
C PHE A 12 -0.41 -2.12 1.27
N LEU A 13 -0.27 -3.43 1.12
CA LEU A 13 -1.26 -4.26 0.43
C LEU A 13 -2.60 -4.29 1.19
N ALA A 14 -2.54 -4.42 2.52
CA ALA A 14 -3.71 -4.33 3.39
C ALA A 14 -4.38 -2.95 3.31
N TYR A 15 -3.59 -1.87 3.24
CA TYR A 15 -4.13 -0.51 3.09
C TYR A 15 -4.86 -0.34 1.75
N ILE A 16 -4.27 -0.79 0.64
CA ILE A 16 -4.90 -0.74 -0.68
C ILE A 16 -6.24 -1.47 -0.67
N HIS A 17 -6.29 -2.67 -0.06
CA HIS A 17 -7.51 -3.45 0.05
C HIS A 17 -8.59 -2.73 0.88
N GLN A 18 -8.24 -2.31 2.10
CA GLN A 18 -9.18 -1.68 3.01
C GLN A 18 -9.71 -0.35 2.46
N TYR A 19 -8.84 0.46 1.85
CA TYR A 19 -9.22 1.72 1.22
C TYR A 19 -10.22 1.47 0.08
N SER A 20 -10.00 0.44 -0.74
CA SER A 20 -10.92 0.07 -1.81
C SER A 20 -12.28 -0.36 -1.29
N LEU A 21 -12.34 -1.10 -0.18
CA LEU A 21 -13.59 -1.52 0.44
C LEU A 21 -14.40 -0.31 0.98
N VAL A 22 -13.72 0.64 1.60
CA VAL A 22 -14.37 1.79 2.26
C VAL A 22 -14.76 2.88 1.26
N ASN A 23 -13.88 3.17 0.28
CA ASN A 23 -14.03 4.33 -0.61
C ASN A 23 -14.51 3.97 -2.02
N GLY A 24 -14.65 2.67 -2.35
CA GLY A 24 -15.06 2.20 -3.68
C GLY A 24 -14.06 2.50 -4.81
N CYS A 25 -12.86 2.99 -4.48
CA CYS A 25 -11.79 3.29 -5.42
C CYS A 25 -10.43 3.02 -4.78
N THR A 26 -9.39 2.88 -5.59
CA THR A 26 -8.04 2.56 -5.10
C THR A 26 -7.33 3.83 -4.62
N PRO A 27 -6.44 3.74 -3.60
CA PRO A 27 -5.75 4.91 -3.09
C PRO A 27 -4.77 5.49 -4.12
N ALA A 28 -4.60 6.81 -4.12
CA ALA A 28 -3.46 7.45 -4.77
C ALA A 28 -2.21 7.39 -3.88
N GLU A 29 -1.04 7.67 -4.44
CA GLU A 29 0.21 7.76 -3.66
C GLU A 29 0.11 8.80 -2.53
N ALA A 30 -0.61 9.91 -2.76
CA ALA A 30 -0.86 10.92 -1.73
C ALA A 30 -1.68 10.40 -0.54
N ASP A 31 -2.62 9.48 -0.76
CA ASP A 31 -3.38 8.84 0.32
C ASP A 31 -2.46 7.96 1.17
N MET A 32 -1.60 7.17 0.52
CA MET A 32 -0.60 6.34 1.19
C MET A 32 0.42 7.19 1.95
N GLN A 33 0.85 8.31 1.38
CA GLN A 33 1.74 9.27 2.03
C GLN A 33 1.15 9.75 3.36
N ARG A 34 -0.11 10.16 3.35
CA ARG A 34 -0.83 10.66 4.54
C ARG A 34 -1.02 9.56 5.58
N PHE A 35 -1.43 8.36 5.16
CA PHE A 35 -1.65 7.25 6.08
C PHE A 35 -0.35 6.72 6.70
N PHE A 36 0.68 6.53 5.89
CA PHE A 36 1.95 5.95 6.33
C PHE A 36 2.96 6.97 6.88
N GLN A 37 2.65 8.27 6.78
CA GLN A 37 3.50 9.38 7.22
C GLN A 37 4.93 9.28 6.68
N ILE A 38 5.07 8.95 5.40
CA ILE A 38 6.36 8.87 4.71
C ILE A 38 6.43 9.88 3.57
N THR A 39 7.60 10.05 2.99
CA THR A 39 7.82 10.99 1.88
C THR A 39 7.25 10.45 0.55
N PRO A 40 6.83 11.34 -0.38
CA PRO A 40 6.39 10.94 -1.72
C PRO A 40 7.33 9.95 -2.44
N PRO A 41 8.67 10.16 -2.50
CA PRO A 41 9.56 9.20 -3.14
C PRO A 41 9.58 7.83 -2.44
N SER A 42 9.35 7.76 -1.13
CA SER A 42 9.28 6.49 -0.39
C SER A 42 8.01 5.71 -0.75
N VAL A 43 6.87 6.40 -0.88
CA VAL A 43 5.63 5.79 -1.37
C VAL A 43 5.84 5.24 -2.78
N HIS A 44 6.39 6.08 -3.66
CA HIS A 44 6.62 5.70 -5.06
C HIS A 44 7.51 4.45 -5.18
N SER A 45 8.63 4.44 -4.47
CA SER A 45 9.54 3.29 -4.43
C SER A 45 8.87 2.02 -3.90
N MET A 46 8.00 2.14 -2.89
CA MET A 46 7.22 1.01 -2.38
C MET A 46 6.26 0.48 -3.44
N VAL A 47 5.50 1.35 -4.12
CA VAL A 47 4.57 0.97 -5.20
C VAL A 47 5.31 0.24 -6.32
N LEU A 48 6.46 0.76 -6.78
CA LEU A 48 7.31 0.09 -7.78
C LEU A 48 7.80 -1.28 -7.30
N THR A 49 8.10 -1.42 -6.01
CA THR A 49 8.57 -2.68 -5.44
C THR A 49 7.44 -3.71 -5.39
N LEU A 50 6.23 -3.32 -5.01
CA LEU A 50 5.06 -4.20 -5.01
C LEU A 50 4.68 -4.64 -6.43
N GLU A 51 4.78 -3.72 -7.41
CA GLU A 51 4.56 -4.02 -8.83
C GLU A 51 5.58 -5.02 -9.36
N ARG A 52 6.88 -4.78 -9.14
CA ARG A 52 7.96 -5.70 -9.56
C ARG A 52 7.85 -7.09 -8.93
N ARG A 53 7.32 -7.18 -7.72
CA ARG A 53 7.05 -8.46 -7.04
C ARG A 53 5.77 -9.14 -7.50
N GLY A 54 4.98 -8.50 -8.36
CA GLY A 54 3.71 -9.03 -8.84
C GLY A 54 2.60 -9.02 -7.79
N PHE A 55 2.73 -8.25 -6.71
CA PHE A 55 1.67 -8.12 -5.70
C PHE A 55 0.58 -7.13 -6.10
N ILE A 56 0.93 -6.18 -6.97
CA ILE A 56 -0.01 -5.22 -7.57
C ILE A 56 0.25 -5.06 -9.07
N ARG A 57 -0.74 -4.50 -9.75
CA ARG A 57 -0.64 -3.94 -11.10
C ARG A 57 -1.05 -2.47 -11.07
N ARG A 58 -0.52 -1.65 -11.97
CA ARG A 58 -0.89 -0.23 -12.11
C ARG A 58 -0.72 0.24 -13.55
N VAL A 59 -1.26 1.42 -13.84
CA VAL A 59 -0.98 2.16 -15.08
C VAL A 59 -0.07 3.34 -14.75
N ALA A 60 1.09 3.42 -15.40
CA ALA A 60 2.04 4.51 -15.16
C ALA A 60 1.41 5.87 -15.49
N GLY A 61 1.58 6.85 -14.60
CA GLY A 61 1.03 8.20 -14.76
C GLY A 61 -0.48 8.33 -14.46
N GLN A 62 -1.18 7.24 -14.17
CA GLN A 62 -2.61 7.28 -13.84
C GLN A 62 -2.84 7.08 -12.34
N ALA A 63 -3.33 8.12 -11.68
CA ALA A 63 -3.76 8.02 -10.28
C ALA A 63 -4.91 7.02 -10.14
N ARG A 64 -4.97 6.34 -8.99
CA ARG A 64 -6.04 5.37 -8.65
C ARG A 64 -6.20 4.20 -9.64
N SER A 65 -5.08 3.75 -10.23
CA SER A 65 -5.04 2.60 -11.16
C SER A 65 -4.50 1.31 -10.53
N ILE A 66 -4.24 1.30 -9.22
CA ILE A 66 -3.60 0.18 -8.54
C ILE A 66 -4.60 -0.96 -8.36
N THR A 67 -4.25 -2.17 -8.80
CA THR A 67 -5.05 -3.39 -8.62
C THR A 67 -4.24 -4.41 -7.84
N LEU A 68 -4.82 -5.04 -6.81
CA LEU A 68 -4.20 -6.14 -6.08
C LEU A 68 -4.16 -7.40 -6.94
N ALA A 69 -3.00 -8.04 -7.01
CA ALA A 69 -2.78 -9.30 -7.74
C ALA A 69 -2.66 -10.50 -6.79
N ILE A 70 -3.01 -10.32 -5.52
CA ILE A 70 -2.95 -11.33 -4.47
C ILE A 70 -4.30 -11.45 -3.79
N ALA A 71 -4.56 -12.62 -3.22
CA ALA A 71 -5.84 -12.89 -2.59
C ALA A 71 -5.94 -12.15 -1.24
N PRO A 72 -7.10 -11.55 -0.92
CA PRO A 72 -7.27 -10.74 0.29
C PRO A 72 -7.07 -11.54 1.57
N GLU A 73 -7.35 -12.84 1.56
CA GLU A 73 -7.11 -13.75 2.69
C GLU A 73 -5.62 -13.94 3.04
N SER A 74 -4.72 -13.59 2.11
CA SER A 74 -3.27 -13.60 2.37
C SER A 74 -2.78 -12.28 2.98
N LEU A 75 -3.63 -11.26 3.08
CA LEU A 75 -3.23 -9.95 3.60
C LEU A 75 -3.17 -9.97 5.13
N PRO A 76 -2.17 -9.30 5.74
CA PRO A 76 -2.18 -9.10 7.18
C PRO A 76 -3.26 -8.08 7.55
N SER A 77 -3.64 -8.06 8.83
CA SER A 77 -4.45 -6.97 9.38
C SER A 77 -3.72 -5.62 9.22
N LEU A 78 -4.44 -4.61 8.75
CA LEU A 78 -3.92 -3.25 8.65
C LEU A 78 -3.69 -2.68 10.05
N LEU A 79 -2.44 -2.42 10.38
CA LEU A 79 -2.04 -1.74 11.60
C LEU A 79 -2.14 -0.24 11.38
N ARG A 80 -2.81 0.45 12.30
CA ARG A 80 -2.81 1.91 12.33
C ARG A 80 -1.38 2.38 12.55
N VAL A 81 -0.88 3.21 11.63
CA VAL A 81 0.39 3.91 11.85
C VAL A 81 0.16 4.85 13.02
N GLN A 82 0.75 4.51 14.16
CA GLN A 82 0.84 5.43 15.27
C GLN A 82 1.77 6.54 14.81
N PRO A 83 1.39 7.83 14.91
CA PRO A 83 2.38 8.89 14.77
C PRO A 83 3.50 8.53 15.73
N THR A 84 4.73 8.44 15.23
CA THR A 84 5.88 8.34 16.12
C THR A 84 5.79 9.59 16.98
N SER A 85 5.36 9.44 18.24
CA SER A 85 5.42 10.50 19.25
C SER A 85 6.90 10.79 19.46
N GLY A 86 7.44 11.62 18.58
CA GLY A 86 8.86 11.93 18.47
C GLY A 86 9.06 13.40 18.70
N GLN A 87 9.24 13.72 19.98
CA GLN A 87 10.07 14.79 20.53
C GLN A 87 9.63 16.25 20.29
N THR A 88 9.18 16.85 21.39
CA THR A 88 9.40 18.27 21.75
C THR A 88 10.84 18.70 21.57
#